data_AF-F8SUF7-F1
#
_entry.id   AF-F8SUF7-F1
#
_cell.length_a   1.000
_cell.length_b   1.000
_cell.length_c   1.000
_cell.angle_alpha   90.00
_cell.angle_beta   90.00
_cell.angle_gamma   90.00
#
_symmetry.space_group_name_H-M   'P 1'
#
loop_
_entity.id
_entity.type
_entity.pdbx_description
1 polymer ?
#
loop_
_entity_poly.entity_id
_entity_poly.type
_entity_poly.pdbx_seq_one_letter_code
_entity_poly.pdbx_strand_id
1 'polypeptide(L)'
;PSGIKFDDKHEPKRSAAEIAMTELHAGGKFNQNSYKVSGGLHGVGVSCVNALSKWLRLTVRRDGQAHLIEFAQGVVQNRILETVPGPDGQQVEVSPMKLLGPTDKRGTEVHFLADEEIFTNVEFHYEILSKRIRELSFL
;
A
#
# COMPACT_ATOMS: atom_id res chain seq x y z
N PRO A 1 8.96 0.16 1.25
CA PRO A 1 7.78 0.77 0.59
C PRO A 1 7.42 2.16 1.12
N SER A 2 7.84 2.55 2.33
CA SER A 2 7.58 3.88 2.90
C SER A 2 8.34 5.03 2.23
N GLY A 3 9.47 4.76 1.56
CA GLY A 3 10.27 5.80 0.91
C GLY A 3 9.63 6.39 -0.35
N ILE A 4 9.95 7.67 -0.60
CA ILE A 4 9.57 8.42 -1.81
C ILE A 4 10.25 7.84 -3.05
N LYS A 5 9.51 7.81 -4.16
CA LYS A 5 10.00 7.49 -5.50
C LYS A 5 10.17 8.77 -6.30
N PHE A 6 11.41 9.29 -6.32
CA PHE A 6 11.74 10.50 -7.09
C PHE A 6 11.64 10.29 -8.61
N ASP A 7 11.64 9.05 -9.06
CA ASP A 7 11.40 8.62 -10.45
C ASP A 7 9.91 8.44 -10.78
N ASP A 8 8.99 8.72 -9.85
CA ASP A 8 7.55 8.73 -10.14
C ASP A 8 7.23 9.80 -11.18
N LYS A 9 6.43 9.43 -12.18
CA LYS A 9 6.02 10.31 -13.30
C LYS A 9 5.00 11.38 -12.87
N HIS A 10 4.42 11.27 -11.68
CA HIS A 10 3.41 12.19 -11.17
C HIS A 10 4.01 13.25 -10.25
N GLU A 11 3.31 14.36 -10.12
CA GLU A 11 3.55 15.39 -9.10
C GLU A 11 2.35 15.44 -8.15
N PRO A 12 2.56 15.46 -6.83
CA PRO A 12 3.86 15.35 -6.12
C PRO A 12 4.49 13.97 -6.26
N LYS A 13 5.80 13.82 -6.00
CA LYS A 13 6.46 12.51 -5.95
C LYS A 13 5.92 11.69 -4.78
N ARG A 14 5.45 10.48 -5.04
CA ARG A 14 4.74 9.66 -4.04
C ARG A 14 5.63 8.62 -3.39
N SER A 15 5.20 8.14 -2.23
CA SER A 15 5.80 6.94 -1.62
C SER A 15 5.56 5.71 -2.50
N ALA A 16 6.49 4.74 -2.47
CA ALA A 16 6.29 3.48 -3.20
C ALA A 16 5.04 2.70 -2.75
N ALA A 17 4.62 2.91 -1.50
CA ALA A 17 3.40 2.37 -0.92
C ALA A 17 2.15 2.96 -1.57
N GLU A 18 2.09 4.28 -1.74
CA GLU A 18 0.98 4.95 -2.43
C GLU A 18 0.88 4.47 -3.88
N ILE A 19 2.00 4.46 -4.62
CA ILE A 19 2.03 4.00 -6.02
C ILE A 19 1.49 2.58 -6.15
N ALA A 20 1.90 1.64 -5.28
CA ALA A 20 1.40 0.27 -5.30
C ALA A 20 -0.10 0.16 -4.98
N MET A 21 -0.65 1.11 -4.22
CA MET A 21 -2.06 1.16 -3.84
C MET A 21 -2.95 1.85 -4.89
N THR A 22 -2.41 2.76 -5.69
CA THR A 22 -3.20 3.63 -6.59
C THR A 22 -2.95 3.38 -8.08
N GLU A 23 -1.86 2.72 -8.45
CA GLU A 23 -1.55 2.41 -9.85
C GLU A 23 -1.81 0.93 -10.17
N LEU A 24 -2.44 0.69 -11.31
CA LEU A 24 -2.51 -0.66 -11.87
C LEU A 24 -1.17 -1.02 -12.51
N HIS A 25 -0.81 -2.30 -12.44
CA HIS A 25 0.46 -2.81 -12.95
C HIS A 25 1.68 -2.17 -12.30
N ALA A 26 1.56 -1.74 -11.04
CA ALA A 26 2.67 -1.26 -10.23
C ALA A 26 3.03 -2.28 -9.14
N GLY A 27 4.32 -2.64 -9.06
CA GLY A 27 4.78 -3.58 -8.04
C GLY A 27 6.19 -4.10 -8.29
N GLY A 28 6.80 -4.66 -7.24
CA GLY A 28 8.17 -5.21 -7.31
C GLY A 28 8.27 -6.63 -7.87
N LYS A 29 7.17 -7.19 -8.42
CA LYS A 29 7.07 -8.61 -8.78
C LYS A 29 7.22 -8.89 -10.28
N PHE A 30 7.58 -7.87 -11.07
CA PHE A 30 7.80 -8.02 -12.52
C PHE A 30 9.16 -8.61 -12.89
N ASN A 31 10.08 -8.71 -11.92
CA ASN A 31 11.38 -9.35 -12.08
C ASN A 31 11.71 -10.21 -10.86
N GLN A 32 12.71 -11.08 -10.99
CA GLN A 32 13.11 -12.00 -9.92
C GLN A 32 13.98 -11.34 -8.83
N ASN A 33 14.27 -10.04 -8.94
CA ASN A 33 15.17 -9.35 -8.02
C ASN A 33 14.57 -9.17 -6.62
N SER A 34 13.25 -9.00 -6.54
CA SER A 34 12.55 -8.83 -5.25
C SER A 34 11.94 -10.14 -4.73
N TYR A 35 11.46 -11.00 -5.63
CA TYR A 35 10.87 -12.30 -5.29
C TYR A 35 11.31 -13.34 -6.32
N LYS A 36 12.07 -14.34 -5.88
CA LYS A 36 12.52 -15.44 -6.75
C LYS A 36 11.34 -16.26 -7.28
N VAL A 37 10.31 -16.46 -6.46
CA VAL A 37 9.03 -17.10 -6.80
C VAL A 37 7.92 -16.35 -6.06
N SER A 38 6.81 -16.03 -6.75
CA SER A 38 5.63 -15.45 -6.09
C SER A 38 4.35 -15.78 -6.86
N GLY A 39 3.23 -15.98 -6.16
CA GLY A 39 1.94 -16.27 -6.79
C GLY A 39 1.23 -15.07 -7.41
N GLY A 40 1.70 -13.85 -7.17
CA GLY A 40 1.09 -12.62 -7.72
C GLY A 40 2.01 -11.97 -8.74
N LEU A 41 1.57 -11.89 -10.00
CA LEU A 41 2.43 -11.43 -11.10
C LEU A 41 1.90 -10.17 -11.81
N HIS A 42 0.63 -9.82 -11.60
CA HIS A 42 -0.04 -8.77 -12.38
C HIS A 42 0.18 -7.35 -11.85
N GLY A 43 0.54 -7.19 -10.57
CA GLY A 43 0.68 -5.87 -9.95
C GLY A 43 -0.65 -5.10 -9.80
N VAL A 44 -1.77 -5.80 -9.63
CA VAL A 44 -3.12 -5.18 -9.53
C VAL A 44 -3.89 -5.54 -8.26
N GLY A 45 -3.52 -6.64 -7.58
CA GLY A 45 -4.38 -7.20 -6.52
C GLY A 45 -4.69 -6.21 -5.39
N VAL A 46 -3.67 -5.52 -4.88
CA VAL A 46 -3.85 -4.60 -3.74
C VAL A 46 -4.50 -3.29 -4.15
N SER A 47 -4.26 -2.79 -5.37
CA SER A 47 -4.92 -1.60 -5.89
C SER A 47 -6.40 -1.85 -6.18
N CYS A 48 -6.79 -3.05 -6.62
CA CYS A 48 -8.20 -3.45 -6.67
C CYS A 48 -8.85 -3.47 -5.28
N VAL A 49 -8.18 -4.04 -4.26
CA VAL A 49 -8.72 -4.00 -2.87
C VAL A 49 -8.90 -2.56 -2.42
N ASN A 50 -7.92 -1.69 -2.68
CA ASN A 50 -8.00 -0.27 -2.33
C ASN A 50 -9.17 0.45 -3.02
N ALA A 51 -9.31 0.28 -4.33
CA ALA A 51 -10.36 0.91 -5.12
C ALA A 51 -11.78 0.47 -4.70
N LEU A 52 -11.93 -0.79 -4.26
CA LEU A 52 -13.22 -1.37 -3.88
C LEU A 52 -13.49 -1.30 -2.35
N SER A 53 -12.70 -0.52 -1.61
CA SER A 53 -12.85 -0.33 -0.17
C SER A 53 -13.43 1.03 0.16
N LYS A 54 -14.42 1.06 1.07
CA LYS A 54 -14.94 2.29 1.67
C LYS A 54 -13.83 3.09 2.33
N TRP A 55 -12.95 2.38 3.04
CA TRP A 55 -11.68 2.91 3.53
C TRP A 55 -10.61 1.82 3.57
N LEU A 56 -9.35 2.21 3.40
CA LEU A 56 -8.18 1.37 3.56
C LEU A 56 -7.10 2.13 4.35
N ARG A 57 -6.53 1.48 5.36
CA ARG A 57 -5.38 1.96 6.14
C ARG A 57 -4.20 1.04 5.90
N LEU A 58 -3.09 1.62 5.45
CA LEU A 58 -1.83 0.93 5.25
C LEU A 58 -0.82 1.42 6.29
N THR A 59 -0.42 0.52 7.20
CA THR A 59 0.67 0.78 8.15
C THR A 59 1.91 0.01 7.75
N VAL A 60 3.01 0.72 7.53
CA VAL A 60 4.33 0.16 7.21
C VAL A 60 5.28 0.38 8.37
N ARG A 61 5.82 -0.70 8.94
CA ARG A 61 6.78 -0.68 10.05
C ARG A 61 8.12 -1.17 9.53
N ARG A 62 9.11 -0.27 9.43
CA ARG A 62 10.44 -0.53 8.86
C ARG A 62 11.44 0.49 9.39
N ASP A 63 12.71 0.09 9.51
CA ASP A 63 13.83 0.97 9.87
C ASP A 63 13.58 1.72 11.21
N GLY A 64 12.98 1.03 12.17
CA GLY A 64 12.67 1.56 13.50
C GLY A 64 11.48 2.52 13.56
N GLN A 65 10.74 2.71 12.47
CA GLN A 65 9.66 3.70 12.36
C GLN A 65 8.37 3.09 11.80
N ALA A 66 7.22 3.56 12.29
CA ALA A 66 5.90 3.23 11.77
C ALA A 66 5.35 4.39 10.93
N HIS A 67 4.84 4.07 9.74
CA HIS A 67 4.27 5.03 8.80
C HIS A 67 2.86 4.62 8.41
N LEU A 68 1.97 5.59 8.24
CA LEU A 68 0.56 5.41 7.87
C LEU A 68 0.24 6.15 6.57
N ILE A 69 -0.56 5.52 5.72
CA ILE A 69 -1.28 6.18 4.64
C ILE A 69 -2.70 5.62 4.60
N GLU A 70 -3.67 6.50 4.36
CA GLU A 70 -5.09 6.18 4.39
C GLU A 70 -5.72 6.48 3.02
N PHE A 71 -6.75 5.71 2.67
CA PHE A 71 -7.49 5.84 1.43
C PHE A 71 -8.98 5.69 1.68
N ALA A 72 -9.79 6.28 0.81
CA ALA A 72 -11.23 6.04 0.69
C ALA A 72 -11.56 5.88 -0.79
N GLN A 73 -12.19 4.76 -1.16
CA GLN A 73 -12.53 4.42 -2.55
C GLN A 73 -11.33 4.59 -3.51
N GLY A 74 -10.15 4.10 -3.09
CA GLY A 74 -8.90 4.22 -3.86
C GLY A 74 -8.18 5.57 -3.79
N VAL A 75 -8.83 6.62 -3.27
CA VAL A 75 -8.26 7.98 -3.22
C VAL A 75 -7.55 8.22 -1.89
N VAL A 76 -6.31 8.72 -1.94
CA VAL A 76 -5.55 9.03 -0.72
C VAL A 76 -6.27 10.08 0.14
N GLN A 77 -6.21 9.88 1.45
CA GLN A 77 -6.79 10.77 2.46
C GLN A 77 -5.67 11.42 3.27
N ASN A 78 -5.93 12.61 3.82
CA ASN A 78 -4.99 13.33 4.69
C ASN A 78 -3.58 13.49 4.07
N ARG A 79 -3.52 13.78 2.76
CA ARG A 79 -2.25 13.88 2.03
C ARG A 79 -1.35 14.92 2.70
N ILE A 80 -0.11 14.52 2.97
CA ILE A 80 0.96 15.40 3.41
C ILE A 80 1.72 15.85 2.17
N LEU A 81 2.07 17.13 2.09
CA LEU A 81 2.93 17.69 1.05
C LEU A 81 4.15 18.33 1.70
N GLU A 82 5.33 18.00 1.21
CA GLU A 82 6.60 18.56 1.66
C GLU A 82 7.42 18.95 0.44
N THR A 83 8.25 19.99 0.58
CA THR A 83 9.23 20.36 -0.44
C THR A 83 10.60 19.93 0.04
N VAL A 84 11.26 19.04 -0.69
CA VAL A 84 12.58 18.50 -0.34
C VAL A 84 13.54 18.60 -1.53
N PRO A 85 14.85 18.67 -1.30
CA PRO A 85 15.84 18.54 -2.37
C PRO A 85 15.73 17.16 -3.01
N GLY A 86 15.51 17.12 -4.32
CA GLY A 86 15.57 15.92 -5.14
C GLY A 86 17.02 15.43 -5.34
N PRO A 87 17.21 14.28 -6.01
CA PRO A 87 18.54 13.71 -6.25
C PRO A 87 19.48 14.61 -7.06
N ASP A 88 18.93 15.55 -7.84
CA ASP A 88 19.64 16.56 -8.63
C ASP A 88 19.83 17.89 -7.87
N GLY A 89 19.39 17.97 -6.62
CA GLY A 89 19.45 19.17 -5.78
C GLY A 89 18.33 20.18 -6.03
N GLN A 90 17.42 19.94 -6.97
CA GLN A 90 16.27 20.82 -7.21
C GLN A 90 15.20 20.60 -6.14
N GLN A 91 14.43 21.64 -5.81
CA GLN A 91 13.32 21.50 -4.87
C GLN A 91 12.15 20.79 -5.55
N VAL A 92 11.69 19.69 -4.96
CA VAL A 92 10.61 18.84 -5.50
C VAL A 92 9.53 18.69 -4.44
N GLU A 93 8.27 18.78 -4.85
CA GLU A 93 7.12 18.48 -3.97
C GLU A 93 6.94 16.98 -3.85
N VAL A 94 6.84 16.49 -2.62
CA VAL A 94 6.72 15.07 -2.29
C VAL A 94 5.52 14.82 -1.38
N SER A 95 4.96 13.62 -1.48
CA SER A 95 3.87 13.14 -0.64
C SER A 95 4.31 11.96 0.21
N PRO A 96 4.91 12.22 1.39
CA PRO A 96 5.35 11.16 2.29
C PRO A 96 4.18 10.52 3.02
N MET A 97 4.40 9.30 3.51
CA MET A 97 3.49 8.66 4.46
C MET A 97 3.58 9.36 5.81
N LYS A 98 2.45 9.46 6.53
CA LYS A 98 2.40 10.04 7.88
C LYS A 98 3.26 9.23 8.85
N LEU A 99 4.23 9.87 9.50
CA LEU A 99 5.03 9.24 10.56
C LEU A 99 4.16 9.05 11.82
N LEU A 100 4.05 7.81 12.30
CA LEU A 100 3.40 7.48 13.58
C LEU A 100 4.41 7.46 14.74
N GLY A 101 5.70 7.36 14.44
CA GLY A 101 6.78 7.35 15.42
C GLY A 101 7.54 6.02 15.52
N PRO A 102 8.44 5.89 16.51
CA PRO A 102 9.34 4.77 16.61
C PRO A 102 8.62 3.46 16.92
N THR A 103 9.16 2.35 16.41
CA THR A 103 8.66 0.99 16.68
C THR A 103 9.79 -0.03 16.58
N ASP A 104 9.72 -1.06 17.42
CA ASP A 104 10.54 -2.27 17.37
C ASP A 104 9.99 -3.34 16.42
N LYS A 105 8.74 -3.17 15.97
CA LYS A 105 8.07 -4.09 15.04
C LYS A 105 8.51 -3.87 13.60
N ARG A 106 8.39 -4.92 12.79
CA ARG A 106 8.58 -4.87 11.34
C ARG A 106 7.44 -5.57 10.63
N GLY A 107 6.97 -4.99 9.53
CA GLY A 107 5.93 -5.59 8.70
C GLY A 107 5.03 -4.57 8.03
N THR A 108 4.05 -5.08 7.29
CA THR A 108 3.01 -4.30 6.62
C THR A 108 1.66 -4.79 7.10
N GLU A 109 0.80 -3.86 7.50
CA GLU A 109 -0.58 -4.12 7.87
C GLU A 109 -1.47 -3.39 6.87
N VAL A 110 -2.36 -4.14 6.23
CA VAL A 110 -3.41 -3.61 5.35
C VAL A 110 -4.73 -3.89 6.05
N HIS A 111 -5.41 -2.84 6.47
CA HIS A 111 -6.70 -2.93 7.13
C HIS A 111 -7.72 -2.17 6.29
N PHE A 112 -8.79 -2.83 5.87
CA PHE A 112 -9.75 -2.24 4.96
C PHE A 112 -11.17 -2.66 5.32
N LEU A 113 -12.14 -1.87 4.86
CA LEU A 113 -13.55 -2.21 4.87
C LEU A 113 -14.07 -2.16 3.43
N ALA A 114 -14.65 -3.27 2.96
CA ALA A 114 -15.26 -3.34 1.64
C ALA A 114 -16.38 -2.30 1.49
N ASP A 115 -16.52 -1.76 0.28
CA ASP A 115 -17.53 -0.73 0.03
C ASP A 115 -18.93 -1.33 -0.15
N GLU A 116 -19.84 -0.95 0.74
CA GLU A 116 -21.24 -1.38 0.74
C GLU A 116 -22.00 -0.84 -0.49
N GLU A 117 -21.60 0.30 -1.05
CA GLU A 117 -22.18 0.84 -2.29
C GLU A 117 -21.84 -0.02 -3.51
N ILE A 118 -20.72 -0.72 -3.46
CA ILE A 118 -20.24 -1.60 -4.55
C ILE A 118 -20.75 -3.03 -4.36
N PHE A 119 -20.65 -3.57 -3.14
CA PHE A 119 -20.95 -4.98 -2.86
C PHE A 119 -22.37 -5.25 -2.36
N THR A 120 -23.19 -4.20 -2.10
CA THR A 120 -24.56 -4.23 -1.55
C THR A 120 -24.72 -4.87 -0.16
N ASN A 121 -24.28 -6.11 0.04
CA ASN A 121 -24.25 -6.80 1.32
C ASN A 121 -22.82 -7.27 1.62
N VAL A 122 -22.21 -6.76 2.71
CA VAL A 122 -20.85 -7.08 3.11
C VAL A 122 -20.88 -7.98 4.35
N GLU A 123 -20.72 -9.29 4.15
CA GLU A 123 -20.59 -10.27 5.22
C GLU A 123 -19.34 -11.13 5.01
N PHE A 124 -18.47 -11.17 6.01
CA PHE A 124 -17.25 -11.98 5.98
C PHE A 124 -17.49 -13.31 6.69
N HIS A 125 -17.54 -14.40 5.92
CA HIS A 125 -17.75 -15.74 6.48
C HIS A 125 -16.44 -16.33 7.02
N TYR A 126 -16.39 -16.56 8.34
CA TYR A 126 -15.24 -17.14 9.04
C TYR A 126 -14.78 -18.48 8.45
N GLU A 127 -15.71 -19.35 8.04
CA GLU A 127 -15.38 -20.68 7.51
C GLU A 127 -14.58 -20.60 6.20
N ILE A 128 -14.93 -19.65 5.32
CA ILE A 128 -14.23 -19.45 4.04
C ILE A 128 -12.81 -18.96 4.30
N LEU A 129 -12.64 -17.97 5.18
CA LEU A 129 -11.34 -17.39 5.51
C LEU A 129 -10.44 -18.41 6.23
N SER A 130 -10.98 -19.07 7.26
CA SER A 130 -10.22 -20.04 8.07
C SER A 130 -9.78 -21.25 7.23
N LYS A 131 -10.61 -21.74 6.31
CA LYS A 131 -10.22 -22.79 5.36
C LYS A 131 -9.04 -22.34 4.51
N ARG A 132 -9.08 -21.14 3.92
CA ARG A 132 -8.00 -20.63 3.07
C ARG A 132 -6.70 -20.41 3.83
N ILE A 133 -6.78 -19.85 5.05
CA ILE A 133 -5.60 -19.66 5.92
C ILE A 133 -5.00 -21.01 6.32
N ARG A 134 -5.84 -22.01 6.62
CA ARG A 134 -5.39 -23.36 6.95
C ARG A 134 -4.69 -24.02 5.77
N GLU A 135 -5.25 -23.95 4.56
CA GLU A 135 -4.59 -24.44 3.34
C GLU A 135 -3.20 -23.79 3.15
N LEU A 136 -3.09 -22.47 3.33
CA LEU A 136 -1.82 -21.75 3.24
C LEU A 136 -0.81 -22.15 4.33
N SER A 137 -1.26 -22.65 5.47
CA SER A 137 -0.36 -23.11 6.55
C SER A 137 0.29 -24.47 6.28
N PHE A 138 -0.28 -25.27 5.37
CA PHE A 138 0.26 -26.57 4.97
C PHE A 138 1.20 -26.51 3.75
N LEU A 139 1.16 -25.41 2.98
CA LEU A 139 2.00 -25.16 1.80
C LEU A 139 3.33 -24.51 2.19
#